data_AF-A0A9E3N475-F1
#
_entry.id   AF-A0A9E3N475-F1
#
_cell.length_a   1.000
_cell.length_b   1.000
_cell.length_c   1.000
_cell.angle_alpha   90.00
_cell.angle_beta   90.00
_cell.angle_gamma   90.00
#
_symmetry.space_group_name_H-M   'P 1'
#
loop_
_entity.id
_entity.type
_entity.pdbx_description
1 polymer ?
#
loop_
_entity_poly.entity_id
_entity_poly.type
_entity_poly.pdbx_seq_one_letter_code
_entity_poly.pdbx_strand_id
1 'polypeptide(L)'
;MQREKDRFGADAAAALSEPTGRTALQHLIQAAVRQQLSRAELARLLDIAEERPGAREAVDGKSGFGALIHQILARPDLPAQPDTARAADDVGQLIRALTDAAGLRGDTDAVALERRLCAAVFGYLGAAQM
;
A
#
# COMPACT_ATOMS: atom_id res chain seq x y z
N MET A 1 7.94 -13.25 9.24
CA MET A 1 8.66 -11.96 9.02
C MET A 1 9.40 -11.86 7.69
N GLN A 2 10.52 -12.55 7.44
CA GLN A 2 11.26 -12.40 6.16
C GLN A 2 10.46 -12.92 4.95
N ARG A 3 9.91 -14.15 5.05
CA ARG A 3 9.08 -14.77 3.99
C ARG A 3 7.84 -13.94 3.60
N GLU A 4 7.22 -13.25 4.55
CA GLU A 4 6.06 -12.39 4.29
C GLU A 4 6.46 -11.08 3.59
N LYS A 5 7.60 -10.49 3.95
CA LYS A 5 8.16 -9.33 3.26
C LYS A 5 8.52 -9.66 1.81
N ASP A 6 9.14 -10.83 1.59
CA ASP A 6 9.51 -11.30 0.25
C ASP A 6 8.25 -11.57 -0.61
N ARG A 7 7.19 -12.13 0.00
CA ARG A 7 5.90 -12.35 -0.67
C ARG A 7 5.19 -11.05 -1.04
N PHE A 8 5.21 -10.04 -0.17
CA PHE A 8 4.70 -8.71 -0.48
C PHE A 8 5.50 -8.03 -1.61
N GLY A 9 6.83 -8.14 -1.59
CA GLY A 9 7.68 -7.62 -2.66
C GLY A 9 7.35 -8.23 -4.02
N ALA A 10 7.11 -9.54 -4.07
CA ALA A 10 6.70 -10.25 -5.29
C ALA A 10 5.28 -9.85 -5.76
N ASP A 11 4.33 -9.72 -4.84
CA ASP A 11 2.93 -9.31 -5.14
C ASP A 11 2.87 -7.85 -5.61
N ALA A 12 3.66 -6.96 -4.99
CA ALA A 12 3.81 -5.57 -5.41
C ALA A 12 4.49 -5.44 -6.78
N ALA A 13 5.48 -6.29 -7.08
CA ALA A 13 6.12 -6.32 -8.40
C ALA A 13 5.16 -6.83 -9.49
N ALA A 14 4.23 -7.73 -9.16
CA ALA A 14 3.21 -8.21 -10.09
C ALA A 14 2.28 -7.10 -10.58
N ALA A 15 2.14 -5.99 -9.84
CA ALA A 15 1.41 -4.81 -10.29
C ALA A 15 1.96 -4.24 -11.61
N LEU A 16 3.26 -4.39 -11.89
CA LEU A 16 3.84 -3.95 -13.17
C LEU A 16 3.37 -4.80 -14.35
N SER A 17 2.87 -6.01 -14.13
CA SER A 17 2.31 -6.87 -15.18
C SER A 17 0.88 -6.48 -15.56
N GLU A 18 0.26 -5.56 -14.82
CA GLU A 18 -1.10 -5.12 -15.11
C GLU A 18 -1.18 -4.26 -16.39
N PRO A 19 -2.28 -4.32 -17.17
CA PRO A 19 -2.36 -3.68 -18.48
C PRO A 19 -2.35 -2.14 -18.45
N THR A 20 -2.76 -1.54 -17.34
CA THR A 20 -2.91 -0.08 -17.19
C THR A 20 -2.28 0.39 -15.89
N GLY A 21 -1.87 1.66 -15.80
CA GLY A 21 -1.38 2.25 -14.55
C GLY A 21 -2.45 2.29 -13.47
N ARG A 22 -3.71 2.50 -13.88
CA ARG A 22 -4.84 2.41 -12.96
C ARG A 22 -4.97 1.02 -12.32
N THR A 23 -4.99 -0.06 -13.13
CA THR A 23 -5.10 -1.42 -12.60
C THR A 23 -3.87 -1.83 -11.80
N ALA A 24 -2.67 -1.36 -12.19
CA ALA A 24 -1.45 -1.53 -11.41
C ALA A 24 -1.54 -0.88 -10.01
N LEU A 25 -2.01 0.37 -9.91
CA LEU A 25 -2.20 1.03 -8.61
C LEU A 25 -3.25 0.30 -7.75
N GLN A 26 -4.35 -0.15 -8.36
CA GLN A 26 -5.36 -0.95 -7.65
C GLN A 26 -4.76 -2.25 -7.11
N HIS A 27 -4.00 -2.98 -7.93
CA HIS A 27 -3.31 -4.21 -7.52
C HIS A 27 -2.36 -3.93 -6.34
N LEU A 28 -1.56 -2.86 -6.43
CA LEU A 28 -0.63 -2.46 -5.38
C LEU A 28 -1.36 -2.14 -4.05
N ILE A 29 -2.49 -1.43 -4.12
CA ILE A 29 -3.34 -1.13 -2.97
C ILE A 29 -3.89 -2.42 -2.36
N GLN A 30 -4.40 -3.35 -3.17
CA GLN A 30 -4.91 -4.63 -2.70
C GLN A 30 -3.82 -5.46 -1.99
N ALA A 31 -2.61 -5.50 -2.56
CA ALA A 31 -1.46 -6.15 -1.94
C ALA A 31 -1.13 -5.54 -0.56
N ALA A 32 -1.16 -4.20 -0.46
CA ALA A 32 -0.93 -3.49 0.80
C ALA A 32 -2.02 -3.78 1.85
N VAL A 33 -3.29 -3.84 1.44
CA VAL A 33 -4.42 -4.20 2.31
C VAL A 33 -4.29 -5.64 2.81
N ARG A 34 -4.04 -6.60 1.92
CA ARG A 34 -3.82 -8.01 2.30
C ARG A 34 -2.68 -8.15 3.31
N GLN A 35 -1.56 -7.48 3.06
CA GLN A 35 -0.40 -7.48 3.94
C GLN A 35 -0.71 -6.89 5.32
N GLN A 36 -1.55 -5.85 5.37
CA GLN A 36 -1.93 -5.23 6.63
C GLN A 36 -2.87 -6.12 7.44
N LEU A 37 -3.86 -6.74 6.80
CA LEU A 37 -4.83 -7.59 7.47
C LEU A 37 -4.21 -8.92 7.94
N SER A 38 -3.29 -9.49 7.16
CA SER A 38 -2.54 -10.69 7.59
C SER A 38 -1.64 -10.39 8.81
N ARG A 39 -1.05 -9.19 8.87
CA ARG A 39 -0.33 -8.70 10.06
C ARG A 39 -1.25 -8.47 11.25
N ALA A 40 -2.45 -7.94 11.03
CA ALA A 40 -3.41 -7.69 12.10
C ALA A 40 -4.00 -8.99 12.67
N GLU A 41 -4.11 -10.06 11.89
CA GLU A 41 -4.54 -11.38 12.38
C GLU A 41 -3.46 -12.01 13.27
N LEU A 42 -2.19 -11.98 12.83
CA LEU A 42 -1.06 -12.50 13.60
C LEU A 42 -0.79 -11.65 14.86
N ALA A 43 -0.85 -10.32 14.75
CA ALA A 43 -0.71 -9.41 15.88
C ALA A 43 -1.88 -9.54 16.86
N ARG A 44 -3.13 -9.74 16.43
CA ARG A 44 -4.25 -10.04 17.34
C ARG A 44 -4.09 -11.38 18.06
N LEU A 45 -3.60 -12.40 17.37
CA LEU A 45 -3.30 -13.70 17.99
C LEU A 45 -2.14 -13.60 18.99
N LEU A 46 -1.20 -12.68 18.77
CA LEU A 46 -0.09 -12.36 19.68
C LEU A 46 -0.49 -11.38 20.80
N ASP A 47 -1.39 -10.42 20.58
CA ASP A 47 -1.89 -9.47 21.57
C ASP A 47 -2.81 -10.17 22.60
N ILE A 48 -3.44 -11.30 22.21
CA ILE A 48 -4.09 -12.23 23.16
C ILE A 48 -3.04 -12.92 24.06
N ALA A 49 -1.78 -13.00 23.62
CA ALA A 49 -0.69 -13.66 24.33
C ALA A 49 0.28 -12.71 25.05
N GLU A 50 0.44 -11.46 24.62
CA GLU A 50 1.49 -10.55 25.11
C GLU A 50 1.05 -9.07 25.09
N GLU A 51 0.50 -8.59 26.20
CA GLU A 51 0.54 -7.16 26.57
C GLU A 51 2.01 -6.70 26.71
N ARG A 52 2.72 -6.34 25.62
CA ARG A 52 4.03 -5.66 25.71
C ARG A 52 4.28 -4.62 24.60
N PRO A 53 4.67 -3.38 24.97
CA PRO A 53 4.95 -2.32 24.02
C PRO A 53 6.40 -2.40 23.50
N GLY A 54 6.60 -2.37 22.18
CA GLY A 54 7.92 -2.08 21.61
C GLY A 54 8.32 -2.80 20.32
N ALA A 55 7.50 -2.79 19.26
CA ALA A 55 7.91 -3.31 17.96
C ALA A 55 7.55 -2.34 16.83
N ARG A 56 8.30 -1.25 16.71
CA ARG A 56 8.13 -0.30 15.61
C ARG A 56 9.45 0.20 15.04
N GLU A 57 10.34 -0.72 14.70
CA GLU A 57 11.45 -0.43 13.77
C GLU A 57 11.72 -1.61 12.81
N ALA A 58 12.23 -1.26 11.62
CA ALA A 58 12.58 -2.10 10.46
C ALA A 58 11.40 -2.46 9.52
N VAL A 59 11.37 -1.99 8.27
CA VAL A 59 12.46 -2.18 7.29
C VAL A 59 12.47 -1.11 6.22
N ASP A 60 13.69 -0.70 5.94
CA ASP A 60 14.19 0.10 4.83
C ASP A 60 13.87 -0.53 3.47
N GLY A 61 12.61 -0.42 3.03
CA GLY A 61 12.11 -0.83 1.71
C GLY A 61 11.90 0.35 0.74
N LYS A 62 12.37 1.55 1.12
CA LYS A 62 12.09 2.81 0.40
C LYS A 62 12.54 2.79 -1.06
N SER A 63 13.63 2.08 -1.39
CA SER A 63 14.16 2.05 -2.75
C SER A 63 13.36 1.19 -3.74
N GLY A 64 12.61 0.17 -3.28
CA GLY A 64 11.86 -0.72 -4.18
C GLY A 64 10.43 -0.24 -4.43
N PHE A 65 9.71 0.10 -3.35
CA PHE A 65 8.29 0.46 -3.43
C PHE A 65 8.07 1.82 -4.11
N GLY A 66 8.90 2.83 -3.81
CA GLY A 66 8.83 4.14 -4.49
C GLY A 66 9.16 4.04 -5.97
N ALA A 67 10.16 3.22 -6.35
CA ALA A 67 10.52 2.99 -7.74
C ALA A 67 9.42 2.24 -8.53
N LEU A 68 8.70 1.31 -7.89
CA LEU A 68 7.52 0.65 -8.47
C LEU A 68 6.41 1.67 -8.74
N ILE A 69 6.07 2.50 -7.74
CA ILE A 69 5.04 3.53 -7.89
C ILE A 69 5.43 4.51 -9.00
N HIS A 70 6.67 4.98 -9.01
CA HIS A 70 7.17 5.89 -10.06
C HIS A 70 6.98 5.30 -11.47
N GLN A 71 7.31 4.02 -11.68
CA GLN A 71 7.07 3.34 -12.96
C GLN A 71 5.59 3.24 -13.32
N ILE A 72 4.73 3.03 -12.34
CA ILE A 72 3.28 3.00 -12.56
C ILE A 72 2.76 4.39 -12.95
N LEU A 73 3.20 5.45 -12.25
CA LEU A 73 2.80 6.84 -12.53
C LEU A 73 3.30 7.36 -13.88
N ALA A 74 4.33 6.74 -14.46
CA ALA A 74 4.82 7.07 -15.80
C ALA A 74 3.93 6.51 -16.93
N ARG A 75 2.90 5.72 -16.63
CA ARG A 75 2.00 5.13 -17.64
C ARG A 75 1.02 6.17 -18.19
N PRO A 76 0.73 6.13 -19.50
CA PRO A 76 -0.01 7.19 -20.19
C PRO A 76 -1.50 7.27 -19.82
N ASP A 77 -2.06 6.25 -19.18
CA ASP A 77 -3.45 6.23 -18.73
C ASP A 77 -3.69 6.98 -17.41
N LEU A 78 -2.62 7.40 -16.72
CA LEU A 78 -2.70 8.20 -15.51
C LEU A 78 -2.44 9.70 -15.82
N PRO A 79 -3.04 10.63 -15.07
CA PRO A 79 -2.74 12.04 -15.23
C PRO A 79 -1.26 12.34 -14.98
N ALA A 80 -0.66 13.13 -15.87
CA ALA A 80 0.72 13.58 -15.71
C ALA A 80 0.86 14.41 -14.43
N GLN A 81 1.86 14.06 -13.61
CA GLN A 81 2.16 14.77 -12.38
C GLN A 81 3.24 15.83 -12.64
N PRO A 82 3.15 17.04 -12.05
CA PRO A 82 4.19 18.07 -12.22
C PRO A 82 5.58 17.62 -11.74
N ASP A 83 5.60 16.78 -10.70
CA ASP A 83 6.80 16.14 -10.15
C ASP A 83 6.46 14.67 -9.84
N THR A 84 6.75 13.77 -10.78
CA THR A 84 6.43 12.34 -10.67
C THR A 84 7.15 11.66 -9.50
N ALA A 85 8.37 12.10 -9.16
CA ALA A 85 9.11 11.54 -8.04
C ALA A 85 8.45 11.90 -6.72
N ARG A 86 8.10 13.17 -6.53
CA ARG A 86 7.35 13.60 -5.35
C ARG A 86 5.99 12.94 -5.26
N ALA A 87 5.27 12.83 -6.38
CA ALA A 87 3.98 12.14 -6.43
C ALA A 87 4.09 10.65 -6.03
N ALA A 88 5.17 9.98 -6.44
CA ALA A 88 5.40 8.58 -6.06
C ALA A 88 5.64 8.42 -4.54
N ASP A 89 6.43 9.32 -3.95
CA ASP A 89 6.67 9.35 -2.50
C ASP A 89 5.37 9.61 -1.72
N ASP A 90 4.59 10.61 -2.13
CA ASP A 90 3.32 10.97 -1.50
C ASP A 90 2.31 9.82 -1.59
N VAL A 91 2.18 9.15 -2.74
CA VAL A 91 1.32 7.96 -2.90
C VAL A 91 1.78 6.84 -1.96
N GLY A 92 3.08 6.59 -1.86
CA GLY A 92 3.62 5.58 -0.92
C GLY A 92 3.27 5.90 0.53
N GLN A 93 3.36 7.17 0.91
CA GLN A 93 3.02 7.65 2.25
C GLN A 93 1.52 7.59 2.53
N LEU A 94 0.65 7.93 1.56
CA LEU A 94 -0.80 7.80 1.66
C LEU A 94 -1.22 6.35 1.90
N ILE A 95 -0.66 5.42 1.12
CA ILE A 95 -0.93 3.98 1.27
C ILE A 95 -0.55 3.55 2.68
N ARG A 96 0.68 3.84 3.10
CA ARG A 96 1.20 3.45 4.42
C ARG A 96 0.39 4.04 5.57
N ALA A 97 0.09 5.34 5.52
CA ALA A 97 -0.64 6.02 6.59
C ALA A 97 -2.04 5.42 6.80
N LEU A 98 -2.76 5.13 5.71
CA LEU A 98 -4.10 4.56 5.80
C LEU A 98 -4.10 3.09 6.23
N THR A 99 -3.15 2.27 5.76
CA THR A 99 -2.99 0.89 6.23
C THR A 99 -2.59 0.83 7.70
N ASP A 100 -1.64 1.66 8.13
CA ASP A 100 -1.21 1.71 9.54
C ASP A 100 -2.36 2.12 10.46
N ALA A 101 -3.12 3.15 10.06
CA ALA A 101 -4.29 3.60 10.81
C ALA A 101 -5.40 2.53 10.88
N ALA A 102 -5.58 1.74 9.82
CA ALA A 102 -6.52 0.63 9.80
C ALA A 102 -6.11 -0.49 10.76
N GLY A 103 -4.80 -0.80 10.84
CA GLY A 103 -4.28 -1.73 11.84
C GLY A 103 -4.54 -1.29 13.27
N LEU A 104 -4.25 -0.02 13.57
CA LEU A 104 -4.44 0.55 14.91
C LEU A 104 -5.90 0.54 15.38
N ARG A 105 -6.86 0.67 14.45
CA ARG A 105 -8.29 0.57 14.76
C ARG A 105 -8.83 -0.86 14.80
N GLY A 106 -8.03 -1.83 14.40
CA GLY A 106 -8.47 -3.22 14.24
C GLY A 106 -9.43 -3.43 13.07
N ASP A 107 -9.42 -2.55 12.06
CA ASP A 107 -10.26 -2.69 10.86
C ASP A 107 -10.09 -4.11 10.27
N THR A 108 -11.20 -4.78 9.94
CA THR A 108 -11.20 -6.13 9.34
C THR A 108 -11.75 -6.16 7.92
N ASP A 109 -12.46 -5.10 7.52
CA ASP A 109 -13.09 -5.01 6.21
C ASP A 109 -12.05 -4.56 5.16
N ALA A 110 -11.51 -5.54 4.44
CA ALA A 110 -10.57 -5.34 3.34
C ALA A 110 -11.16 -4.43 2.25
N VAL A 111 -12.42 -4.67 1.86
CA VAL A 111 -13.08 -3.97 0.77
C VAL A 111 -13.27 -2.49 1.13
N ALA A 112 -13.69 -2.21 2.37
CA ALA A 112 -13.83 -0.83 2.85
C ALA A 112 -12.49 -0.09 2.94
N LEU A 113 -11.40 -0.78 3.31
CA LEU A 113 -10.06 -0.20 3.34
C LEU A 113 -9.53 0.07 1.92
N GLU A 114 -9.69 -0.88 1.00
CA GLU A 114 -9.32 -0.73 -0.41
C GLU A 114 -10.05 0.44 -1.06
N ARG A 115 -11.35 0.61 -0.81
CA ARG A 115 -12.14 1.73 -1.35
C ARG A 115 -11.62 3.08 -0.87
N ARG A 116 -11.30 3.22 0.42
CA ARG A 116 -10.73 4.47 0.98
C ARG A 116 -9.34 4.76 0.42
N LEU A 117 -8.50 3.75 0.29
CA LEU A 117 -7.16 3.87 -0.31
C LEU A 117 -7.25 4.28 -1.77
N CYS A 118 -8.10 3.64 -2.56
CA CYS A 118 -8.34 4.03 -3.94
C CYS A 118 -8.83 5.48 -4.04
N ALA A 119 -9.79 5.88 -3.21
CA ALA A 119 -10.30 7.25 -3.20
C ALA A 119 -9.20 8.28 -2.86
N ALA A 120 -8.35 7.99 -1.86
CA ALA A 120 -7.26 8.88 -1.46
C ALA A 120 -6.17 8.97 -2.54
N VAL A 121 -5.71 7.83 -3.07
CA VAL A 121 -4.63 7.77 -4.07
C VAL A 121 -5.08 8.39 -5.39
N PHE A 122 -6.22 7.97 -5.94
CA PHE A 122 -6.72 8.54 -7.20
C PHE A 122 -7.18 9.99 -7.03
N GLY A 123 -7.69 10.37 -5.86
CA GLY A 123 -7.99 11.77 -5.53
C GLY A 123 -6.75 12.65 -5.55
N TYR A 124 -5.66 12.22 -4.89
CA TYR A 124 -4.37 12.92 -4.89
C TYR A 124 -3.83 13.10 -6.32
N LEU A 125 -3.91 12.06 -7.16
CA LEU A 125 -3.42 12.09 -8.54
C LEU A 125 -4.29 12.92 -9.51
N GLY A 126 -5.42 13.47 -9.07
CA GLY A 126 -6.39 14.13 -9.94
C GLY A 126 -7.13 13.17 -10.87
N ALA A 127 -7.17 11.88 -10.53
CA ALA A 127 -7.79 10.79 -11.30
C ALA A 127 -9.06 10.23 -10.64
N ALA A 128 -9.66 10.98 -9.70
CA ALA A 128 -10.92 10.57 -9.08
C ALA A 128 -12.02 10.47 -10.14
N GLN A 129 -12.64 9.31 -10.26
CA GLN A 129 -13.91 9.21 -10.97
C GLN A 129 -14.99 9.83 -10.07
N MET A 130 -15.61 10.91 -10.53
CA MET A 130 -16.88 11.40 -9.98
C MET A 130 -17.98 10.39 -10.21
#